data_AF-A0A1B1A509-F1
#
_entry.id   AF-A0A1B1A509-F1
#
_cell.length_a   1.000
_cell.length_b   1.000
_cell.length_c   1.000
_cell.angle_alpha   90.00
_cell.angle_beta   90.00
_cell.angle_gamma   90.00
#
_symmetry.space_group_name_H-M   'P 1'
#
loop_
_entity.id
_entity.type
_entity.pdbx_description
1 polymer ?
#
loop_
_entity_poly.entity_id
_entity_poly.type
_entity_poly.pdbx_seq_one_letter_code
_entity_poly.pdbx_strand_id
1 'polypeptide(L)'
;MVLKHCFALGFSALMIAGCEYAGPDSDAAAQKRAQNEALWAERTTVRDGSKAYAFSADTTRGLALMAPAADGFAYTASDLERIASAKTGCTAVFQDGILELLNGYTEKTNLRSMQEQLDSFRRWQLKLTC
;
A
#
# COMPACT_ATOMS: atom_id res chain seq x y z
N MET A 1 9.96 -51.64 -37.29
CA MET A 1 8.83 -50.94 -37.92
C MET A 1 7.68 -50.94 -36.92
N VAL A 2 7.12 -49.74 -36.62
CA VAL A 2 5.84 -49.45 -35.92
C VAL A 2 5.78 -49.81 -34.41
N LEU A 3 6.07 -48.85 -33.52
CA LEU A 3 5.15 -47.92 -32.83
C LEU A 3 4.64 -48.48 -31.48
N LYS A 4 5.31 -48.06 -30.40
CA LYS A 4 5.02 -48.43 -29.00
C LYS A 4 4.05 -47.40 -28.44
N HIS A 5 2.86 -47.85 -28.06
CA HIS A 5 1.73 -47.04 -27.62
C HIS A 5 2.02 -46.37 -26.26
N CYS A 6 1.75 -45.08 -26.17
CA CYS A 6 1.89 -44.25 -24.97
C CYS A 6 0.99 -44.78 -23.84
N PHE A 7 1.65 -45.12 -22.72
CA PHE A 7 1.01 -45.37 -21.45
C PHE A 7 0.51 -44.06 -20.83
N ALA A 8 -0.72 -44.09 -20.33
CA ALA A 8 -1.34 -43.01 -19.58
C ALA A 8 -0.60 -42.77 -18.24
N LEU A 9 -0.18 -41.53 -18.01
CA LEU A 9 0.13 -40.98 -16.70
C LEU A 9 -0.44 -39.55 -16.65
N GLY A 10 -1.75 -39.46 -16.40
CA GLY A 10 -2.43 -38.21 -16.10
C GLY A 10 -2.28 -37.88 -14.63
N PHE A 11 -1.47 -36.86 -14.37
CA PHE A 11 -1.09 -36.31 -13.08
C PHE A 11 -2.26 -36.06 -12.11
N SER A 12 -2.04 -36.43 -10.85
CA SER A 12 -2.80 -35.99 -9.69
C SER A 12 -2.85 -34.46 -9.60
N ALA A 13 -4.04 -33.88 -9.50
CA ALA A 13 -4.23 -32.55 -8.93
C ALA A 13 -4.95 -32.71 -7.58
N LEU A 14 -4.18 -32.48 -6.52
CA LEU A 14 -4.65 -32.37 -5.15
C LEU A 14 -5.79 -31.36 -5.06
N MET A 15 -6.96 -31.81 -4.59
CA MET A 15 -8.01 -30.94 -4.07
C MET A 15 -7.59 -30.48 -2.68
N ILE A 16 -6.91 -29.35 -2.57
CA ILE A 16 -6.85 -28.58 -1.32
C ILE A 16 -7.92 -27.50 -1.42
N ALA A 17 -9.18 -27.90 -1.25
CA ALA A 17 -10.24 -26.98 -0.87
C ALA A 17 -10.22 -26.85 0.66
N GLY A 18 -9.14 -26.25 1.17
CA GLY A 18 -9.16 -25.64 2.48
C GLY A 18 -9.95 -24.35 2.34
N CYS A 19 -11.25 -24.41 2.59
CA CYS A 19 -12.06 -23.23 2.82
C CYS A 19 -11.60 -22.61 4.14
N GLU A 20 -10.49 -21.86 4.09
CA GLU A 20 -10.16 -20.93 5.15
C GLU A 20 -11.26 -19.86 5.14
N TYR A 21 -12.04 -19.91 6.21
CA TYR A 21 -13.10 -18.98 6.57
C TYR A 21 -12.55 -17.55 6.55
N ALA A 22 -12.68 -16.87 5.41
CA ALA A 22 -12.60 -15.43 5.32
C ALA A 22 -13.98 -14.89 5.67
N GLY A 23 -14.07 -14.09 6.74
CA GLY A 23 -15.26 -13.25 6.97
C GLY A 23 -15.56 -12.38 5.74
N PRO A 24 -16.68 -11.63 5.73
CA PRO A 24 -17.19 -10.96 4.53
C PRO A 24 -16.33 -9.73 4.14
N ASP A 25 -15.10 -9.97 3.71
CA ASP A 25 -14.41 -9.06 2.82
C ASP A 25 -15.01 -9.28 1.45
N SER A 26 -15.85 -8.35 1.01
CA SER A 26 -16.37 -8.38 -0.37
C SER A 26 -15.20 -8.57 -1.36
N ASP A 27 -15.42 -9.31 -2.44
CA ASP A 27 -14.40 -9.50 -3.50
C ASP A 27 -13.79 -8.16 -3.96
N ALA A 28 -14.59 -7.09 -3.94
CA ALA A 28 -14.15 -5.73 -4.24
C ALA A 28 -13.10 -5.18 -3.26
N ALA A 29 -13.24 -5.44 -1.95
CA ALA A 29 -12.27 -5.02 -0.93
C ALA A 29 -10.95 -5.79 -1.09
N ALA A 30 -11.03 -7.10 -1.32
CA ALA A 30 -9.85 -7.93 -1.60
C ALA A 30 -9.13 -7.47 -2.88
N GLN A 31 -9.87 -7.17 -3.94
CA GLN A 31 -9.32 -6.66 -5.18
C GLN A 31 -8.66 -5.28 -5.00
N LYS A 32 -9.30 -4.37 -4.25
CA LYS A 32 -8.72 -3.05 -3.93
C LYS A 32 -7.41 -3.17 -3.15
N ARG A 33 -7.34 -4.09 -2.18
CA ARG A 33 -6.10 -4.37 -1.44
C ARG A 33 -5.01 -4.90 -2.38
N ALA A 34 -5.32 -5.87 -3.23
CA ALA A 34 -4.37 -6.43 -4.19
C ALA A 34 -3.82 -5.37 -5.14
N GLN A 35 -4.67 -4.48 -5.66
CA GLN A 35 -4.25 -3.34 -6.49
C GLN A 35 -3.33 -2.37 -5.73
N ASN A 36 -3.60 -2.12 -4.45
CA ASN A 36 -2.76 -1.25 -3.63
C ASN A 36 -1.41 -1.90 -3.29
N GLU A 37 -1.38 -3.22 -3.08
CA GLU A 37 -0.12 -3.95 -2.89
C GLU A 37 0.71 -3.98 -4.18
N ALA A 38 0.08 -4.17 -5.34
CA ALA A 38 0.76 -4.10 -6.63
C ALA A 38 1.38 -2.71 -6.86
N LEU A 39 0.62 -1.64 -6.63
CA LEU A 39 1.14 -0.27 -6.71
C LEU A 39 2.31 -0.05 -5.74
N TRP A 40 2.21 -0.56 -4.51
CA TRP A 40 3.27 -0.44 -3.52
C TRP A 40 4.54 -1.24 -3.87
N ALA A 41 4.41 -2.32 -4.64
CA ALA A 41 5.57 -3.08 -5.12
C ALA A 41 6.46 -2.23 -6.05
N GLU A 42 5.87 -1.27 -6.77
CA GLU A 42 6.54 -0.35 -7.71
C GLU A 42 7.14 0.89 -7.03
N ARG A 43 7.13 0.96 -5.70
CA ARG A 43 7.61 2.12 -4.95
C ARG A 43 9.08 2.45 -5.26
N THR A 44 9.35 3.74 -5.30
CA THR A 44 10.69 4.32 -5.43
C THR A 44 11.05 5.12 -4.20
N THR A 45 12.33 5.40 -3.99
CA THR A 45 12.77 6.29 -2.91
C THR A 45 12.76 7.74 -3.38
N VAL A 46 12.02 8.59 -2.67
CA VAL A 46 12.04 10.05 -2.83
C VAL A 46 12.67 10.71 -1.60
N ARG A 47 13.32 11.85 -1.80
CA ARG A 47 13.96 12.60 -0.72
C ARG A 47 13.34 13.98 -0.55
N ASP A 48 13.23 14.39 0.70
CA ASP A 48 12.88 15.72 1.13
C ASP A 48 13.95 16.19 2.14
N GLY A 49 14.94 16.93 1.63
CA GLY A 49 16.19 17.16 2.34
C GLY A 49 16.90 15.84 2.68
N SER A 50 17.21 15.63 3.96
CA SER A 50 17.83 14.39 4.45
C SER A 50 16.84 13.24 4.65
N LYS A 51 15.53 13.52 4.68
CA LYS A 51 14.47 12.54 4.95
C LYS A 51 14.17 11.72 3.70
N ALA A 52 14.20 10.40 3.81
CA ALA A 52 13.92 9.47 2.72
C ALA A 52 12.55 8.81 2.90
N TYR A 53 11.77 8.76 1.84
CA TYR A 53 10.43 8.16 1.81
C TYR A 53 10.34 7.15 0.67
N ALA A 54 9.64 6.05 0.92
CA ALA A 54 9.19 5.15 -0.13
C ALA A 54 7.87 5.67 -0.67
N PHE A 55 7.77 5.79 -2.00
CA PHE A 55 6.66 6.46 -2.67
C PHE A 55 6.25 5.72 -3.95
N SER A 56 4.95 5.57 -4.14
CA SER A 56 4.32 5.09 -5.37
C SER A 56 3.03 5.86 -5.58
N ALA A 57 2.64 6.09 -6.84
CA ALA A 57 1.42 6.79 -7.15
C ALA A 57 0.79 6.26 -8.44
N ASP A 58 -0.53 6.27 -8.47
CA ASP A 58 -1.35 6.04 -9.64
C ASP A 58 -2.26 7.26 -9.79
N THR A 59 -1.89 8.15 -10.71
CA THR A 59 -2.64 9.39 -10.98
C THR A 59 -3.97 9.11 -11.66
N THR A 60 -4.09 8.00 -12.41
CA THR A 60 -5.36 7.59 -13.04
C THR A 60 -6.37 7.17 -11.97
N ARG A 61 -5.92 6.46 -10.92
CA ARG A 61 -6.75 6.06 -9.77
C ARG A 61 -6.87 7.15 -8.70
N GLY A 62 -6.19 8.29 -8.86
CA GLY A 62 -6.21 9.38 -7.88
C GLY A 62 -5.61 8.97 -6.54
N LEU A 63 -4.53 8.18 -6.53
CA LEU A 63 -3.99 7.53 -5.34
C LEU A 63 -2.46 7.70 -5.26
N ALA A 64 -1.95 8.06 -4.08
CA ALA A 64 -0.56 7.91 -3.73
C ALA A 64 -0.40 7.11 -2.44
N LEU A 65 0.69 6.36 -2.35
CA LEU A 65 1.07 5.57 -1.19
C LEU A 65 2.46 6.01 -0.75
N MET A 66 2.64 6.27 0.55
CA MET A 66 3.91 6.78 1.07
C MET A 66 4.22 6.24 2.47
N ALA A 67 5.49 5.93 2.71
CA ALA A 67 6.00 5.54 4.03
C ALA A 67 7.42 6.10 4.22
N PRO A 68 7.89 6.33 5.45
CA PRO A 68 9.30 6.61 5.67
C PRO A 68 10.15 5.42 5.21
N ALA A 69 11.22 5.69 4.47
CA ALA A 69 12.18 4.68 4.02
C ALA A 69 13.38 4.52 4.97
N ALA A 70 13.43 5.34 6.02
CA ALA A 70 14.42 5.27 7.09
C ALA A 70 13.77 5.63 8.43
N ASP A 71 14.37 5.17 9.51
CA ASP A 71 13.94 5.49 10.88
C ASP A 71 14.56 6.78 11.39
N GLY A 72 14.13 7.21 12.58
CA GLY A 72 14.78 8.29 13.32
C GLY A 72 14.45 9.71 12.86
N PHE A 73 13.43 9.91 12.03
CA PHE A 73 12.93 11.25 11.71
C PHE A 73 11.42 11.39 11.88
N ALA A 74 11.03 12.58 12.36
CA ALA A 74 9.65 13.04 12.47
C ALA A 74 9.15 13.60 11.13
N TYR A 75 7.86 13.42 10.87
CA TYR A 75 7.18 13.90 9.67
C TYR A 75 5.70 14.12 9.96
N THR A 76 5.07 14.99 9.17
CA THR A 76 3.67 15.41 9.32
C THR A 76 2.84 15.00 8.10
N ALA A 77 1.52 15.13 8.19
CA ALA A 77 0.64 14.92 7.04
C ALA A 77 0.96 15.92 5.91
N SER A 78 1.18 17.18 6.27
CA SER A 78 1.55 18.24 5.32
C SER A 78 2.87 17.97 4.60
N ASP A 79 3.84 17.30 5.24
CA ASP A 79 5.06 16.86 4.55
C ASP A 79 4.74 15.86 3.45
N LEU A 80 3.91 14.86 3.74
CA LEU A 80 3.53 13.82 2.77
C LEU A 80 2.74 14.41 1.61
N GLU A 81 1.79 15.31 1.89
CA GLU A 81 0.98 16.00 0.87
C GLU A 81 1.85 16.86 -0.06
N ARG A 82 2.77 17.64 0.50
CA ARG A 82 3.70 18.46 -0.27
C ARG A 82 4.60 17.60 -1.16
N ILE A 83 5.17 16.50 -0.63
CA ILE A 83 6.02 15.60 -1.40
C ILE A 83 5.22 14.94 -2.52
N ALA A 84 4.03 14.42 -2.22
CA ALA A 84 3.19 13.76 -3.21
C ALA A 84 2.79 14.73 -4.32
N SER A 85 2.36 15.95 -3.97
CA SER A 85 1.99 16.98 -4.94
C SER A 85 3.17 17.37 -5.84
N ALA A 86 4.36 17.51 -5.26
CA ALA A 86 5.57 17.81 -6.03
C ALA A 86 6.00 16.67 -6.98
N LYS A 87 5.66 15.42 -6.65
CA LYS A 87 6.01 14.25 -7.47
C LYS A 87 5.00 13.92 -8.56
N THR A 88 3.73 14.24 -8.34
CA THR A 88 2.65 13.91 -9.29
C THR A 88 2.17 15.11 -10.10
N GLY A 89 2.41 16.34 -9.63
CA GLY A 89 1.81 17.55 -10.19
C GLY A 89 0.34 17.74 -9.83
N CYS A 90 -0.25 16.84 -9.05
CA CYS A 90 -1.66 16.87 -8.64
C CYS A 90 -1.80 17.42 -7.21
N THR A 91 -2.99 17.86 -6.83
CA THR A 91 -3.27 18.16 -5.42
C THR A 91 -3.34 16.86 -4.62
N ALA A 92 -2.53 16.72 -3.57
CA ALA A 92 -2.55 15.58 -2.68
C ALA A 92 -3.19 15.93 -1.33
N VAL A 93 -4.06 15.05 -0.83
CA VAL A 93 -4.71 15.15 0.48
C VAL A 93 -4.49 13.86 1.25
N PHE A 94 -3.89 13.95 2.42
CA PHE A 94 -3.65 12.82 3.31
C PHE A 94 -4.98 12.19 3.74
N GLN A 95 -5.04 10.86 3.75
CA GLN A 95 -6.22 10.12 4.19
C GLN A 95 -6.00 9.70 5.64
N ASP A 96 -6.55 10.48 6.56
CA ASP A 96 -6.42 10.38 8.01
C ASP A 96 -7.39 9.38 8.65
N GLY A 97 -8.19 8.65 7.89
CA GLY A 97 -9.32 7.87 8.41
C GLY A 97 -9.04 6.95 9.61
N ILE A 98 -7.84 6.39 9.76
CA ILE A 98 -7.47 5.62 10.98
C ILE A 98 -6.91 6.50 12.10
N LEU A 99 -6.32 7.65 11.78
CA LEU A 99 -5.80 8.63 12.72
C LEU A 99 -6.91 9.49 13.34
N GLU A 100 -8.03 9.70 12.65
CA GLU A 100 -9.22 10.33 13.24
C GLU A 100 -9.78 9.51 14.42
N LEU A 101 -9.55 8.19 14.42
CA LEU A 101 -9.90 7.30 15.54
C LEU A 101 -8.88 7.37 16.68
N LEU A 102 -7.69 7.93 16.44
CA LEU A 102 -6.68 8.18 17.46
C LEU A 102 -6.90 9.57 18.05
N ASN A 103 -7.37 9.60 19.30
CA ASN A 103 -7.66 10.84 20.01
C ASN A 103 -6.42 11.78 20.01
N GLY A 104 -6.56 13.01 19.52
CA GLY A 104 -5.49 14.03 19.50
C GLY A 104 -4.70 14.18 18.19
N TYR A 105 -5.15 13.61 17.08
CA TYR A 105 -4.60 13.91 15.74
C TYR A 105 -4.88 15.36 15.32
N THR A 106 -3.86 16.01 14.74
CA THR A 106 -3.93 17.28 14.00
C THR A 106 -2.99 17.18 12.81
N GLU A 107 -3.13 18.06 11.82
CA GLU A 107 -2.22 18.17 10.66
C GLU A 107 -0.73 18.34 11.05
N LYS A 108 -0.47 18.86 12.25
CA LYS A 108 0.88 19.07 12.82
C LYS A 108 1.40 17.88 13.62
N THR A 109 0.58 16.85 13.82
CA THR A 109 0.95 15.70 14.63
C THR A 109 2.11 14.95 13.97
N ASN A 110 3.07 14.54 14.81
CA ASN A 110 4.17 13.71 14.37
C ASN A 110 3.67 12.31 14.02
N LEU A 111 3.57 12.02 12.72
CA LEU A 111 3.12 10.74 12.20
C LEU A 111 4.07 9.59 12.54
N ARG A 112 5.34 9.87 12.87
CA ARG A 112 6.27 8.84 13.37
C ARG A 112 5.78 8.21 14.66
N SER A 113 5.42 9.04 15.64
CA SER A 113 4.96 8.57 16.94
C SER A 113 3.64 7.82 16.85
N MET A 114 2.79 8.17 15.88
CA MET A 114 1.57 7.42 15.60
C MET A 114 1.85 6.09 14.90
N GLN A 115 2.74 6.09 13.90
CA GLN A 115 3.20 4.86 13.25
C GLN A 115 3.75 3.84 14.25
N GLU A 116 4.54 4.28 15.23
CA GLU A 116 5.14 3.42 16.25
C GLU A 116 4.11 2.73 17.17
N GLN A 117 2.88 3.23 17.21
CA GLN A 117 1.77 2.64 17.97
C GLN A 117 0.94 1.64 17.13
N LEU A 118 1.21 1.52 15.84
CA LEU A 118 0.47 0.68 14.92
C LEU A 118 1.26 -0.61 14.64
N ASP A 119 0.83 -1.72 15.24
CA ASP A 119 1.49 -3.04 15.12
C ASP A 119 1.68 -3.52 13.66
N SER A 120 0.83 -3.07 12.75
CA SER A 120 0.82 -3.50 11.35
C SER A 120 0.92 -2.34 10.36
N PHE A 121 1.58 -1.24 10.74
CA PHE A 121 1.78 -0.13 9.80
C PHE A 121 2.60 -0.57 8.58
N ARG A 122 2.11 -0.20 7.39
CA ARG A 122 2.82 -0.44 6.12
C ARG A 122 3.11 0.84 5.38
N ARG A 123 2.09 1.68 5.21
CA ARG A 123 2.13 2.91 4.43
C ARG A 123 0.91 3.76 4.73
N TRP A 124 1.08 5.06 4.51
CA TRP A 124 -0.01 6.02 4.43
C TRP A 124 -0.60 6.06 3.03
N GLN A 125 -1.83 6.55 2.96
CA GLN A 125 -2.55 6.78 1.71
C GLN A 125 -2.83 8.28 1.54
N LEU A 126 -2.65 8.78 0.33
CA LEU A 126 -3.07 10.11 -0.07
C LEU A 126 -4.01 10.03 -1.26
N LYS A 127 -5.07 10.82 -1.24
CA LYS A 127 -5.94 11.04 -2.40
C LYS A 127 -5.28 12.09 -3.28
N LEU A 128 -5.20 11.82 -4.57
CA LEU A 128 -4.74 12.76 -5.59
C LEU A 128 -5.93 13.29 -6.38
N THR A 129 -5.90 14.59 -6.68
CA THR A 129 -6.82 15.25 -7.60
C THR A 129 -6.00 15.92 -8.69
N CYS A 130 -6.05 15.30 -9.87
CA CYS A 130 -5.59 15.81 -11.15
C CYS A 130 -6.86 16.13 -11.96
#